data_AF-A0AA37LQH8-F1
#
_entry.id   AF-A0AA37LQH8-F1
#
_cell.length_a   1.000
_cell.length_b   1.000
_cell.length_c   1.000
_cell.angle_alpha   90.00
_cell.angle_beta   90.00
_cell.angle_gamma   90.00
#
_symmetry.space_group_name_H-M   'P 1'
#
loop_
_entity.id
_entity.type
_entity.pdbx_description
1 polymer ?
#
loop_
_entity_poly.entity_id
_entity_poly.type
_entity_poly.pdbx_seq_one_letter_code
_entity_poly.pdbx_strand_id
1 'polypeptide(L)'
;MSFFGLDLAQKGLSLYTVPAALVMAMLPNVYALALSGTNYDLCNPRKLQNNISTDDKLDKIAKARILRAKAASDNAFETLGFYSAAVVAANVAGVDAHVVNVLSLGYIGCRALYNIIYVRLQDNRSFGPLRSLAWMASIGISFALYFKAAAQLASS
;
A
#
# COMPACT_ATOMS: atom_id res chain seq x y z
N MET A 1 8.97 16.98 -18.25
CA MET A 1 8.89 15.70 -19.01
C MET A 1 7.62 15.00 -18.56
N SER A 2 6.69 14.72 -19.47
CA SER A 2 5.43 14.03 -19.14
C SER A 2 5.68 12.53 -19.01
N PHE A 3 5.25 11.93 -17.89
CA PHE A 3 5.27 10.48 -17.70
C PHE A 3 3.82 9.99 -17.62
N PHE A 4 3.37 9.19 -18.59
CA PHE A 4 1.96 8.78 -18.73
C PHE A 4 0.96 9.95 -18.78
N GLY A 5 1.32 11.08 -19.39
CA GLY A 5 0.43 12.25 -19.47
C GLY A 5 0.44 13.13 -18.22
N LEU A 6 1.11 12.71 -17.14
CA LEU A 6 1.28 13.48 -15.92
C LEU A 6 2.55 14.33 -16.02
N ASP A 7 2.42 15.64 -15.78
CA ASP A 7 3.58 16.51 -15.64
C ASP A 7 4.24 16.25 -14.27
N LEU A 8 5.36 15.53 -14.29
CA LEU A 8 6.11 15.22 -13.07
C LEU A 8 6.67 16.48 -12.41
N ALA A 9 6.80 17.60 -13.12
CA ALA A 9 7.25 18.87 -12.53
C ALA A 9 6.10 19.64 -11.84
N GLN A 10 4.86 19.20 -11.98
CA GLN A 10 3.70 19.87 -11.39
C GLN A 10 3.76 19.81 -9.86
N LYS A 11 3.74 20.99 -9.22
CA LYS A 11 3.61 21.10 -7.77
C LYS A 11 2.27 20.51 -7.31
N GLY A 12 2.32 19.69 -6.26
CA GLY A 12 1.14 19.10 -5.63
C GLY A 12 0.62 17.81 -6.27
N LEU A 13 1.21 17.30 -7.37
CA LEU A 13 0.80 16.02 -7.94
C LEU A 13 0.90 14.87 -6.93
N SER A 14 1.95 14.87 -6.11
CA SER A 14 2.16 13.92 -5.01
C SER A 14 1.06 13.93 -3.95
N LEU A 15 0.26 14.99 -3.80
CA LEU A 15 -0.85 14.96 -2.85
C LEU A 15 -1.99 14.04 -3.31
N TYR A 16 -2.14 13.82 -4.62
CA TYR A 16 -3.12 12.86 -5.15
C TYR A 16 -2.73 11.40 -4.90
N THR A 17 -1.45 11.11 -4.63
CA THR A 17 -1.03 9.74 -4.32
C THR A 17 -1.48 9.33 -2.91
N VAL A 18 -1.79 10.26 -2.01
CA VAL A 18 -2.31 9.95 -0.67
C VAL A 18 -3.70 9.30 -0.72
N PRO A 19 -4.74 9.90 -1.35
CA PRO A 19 -6.02 9.23 -1.53
C PRO A 19 -5.90 7.99 -2.42
N ALA A 20 -5.01 7.98 -3.42
CA ALA A 20 -4.75 6.78 -4.21
C ALA A 20 -4.18 5.62 -3.35
N ALA A 21 -3.27 5.93 -2.41
CA ALA A 21 -2.73 4.95 -1.45
C ALA A 21 -3.80 4.42 -0.51
N LEU A 22 -4.74 5.27 -0.07
CA LEU A 22 -5.89 4.86 0.73
C LEU A 22 -6.79 3.89 -0.06
N VAL A 23 -7.14 4.22 -1.31
CA VAL A 23 -7.91 3.30 -2.17
C VAL A 23 -7.15 1.98 -2.36
N MET A 24 -5.84 2.05 -2.60
CA MET A 24 -4.99 0.88 -2.76
C MET A 24 -4.90 0.02 -1.49
N ALA A 25 -5.00 0.62 -0.30
CA ALA A 25 -5.11 -0.10 0.97
C ALA A 25 -6.44 -0.85 1.11
N MET A 26 -7.52 -0.31 0.53
CA MET A 26 -8.86 -0.91 0.58
C MET A 26 -9.02 -2.07 -0.41
N LEU A 27 -8.35 -2.04 -1.56
CA LEU A 27 -8.53 -3.04 -2.63
C LEU A 27 -8.37 -4.50 -2.17
N PRO A 28 -7.32 -4.89 -1.40
CA PRO A 28 -7.21 -6.26 -0.91
C PRO A 28 -8.34 -6.65 0.05
N ASN A 29 -8.83 -5.70 0.86
CA ASN A 29 -9.96 -5.96 1.74
C ASN A 29 -11.25 -6.17 0.96
N VAL A 30 -11.51 -5.37 -0.09
CA VAL A 30 -12.66 -5.59 -0.99
C VAL A 30 -12.58 -6.96 -1.67
N TYR A 31 -11.39 -7.36 -2.13
CA TYR A 31 -11.16 -8.70 -2.68
C TYR A 31 -11.42 -9.81 -1.64
N ALA A 32 -10.96 -9.64 -0.40
CA ALA A 32 -11.22 -10.57 0.68
C ALA A 32 -12.73 -10.71 0.93
N LEU A 33 -13.44 -9.59 1.05
CA LEU A 33 -14.89 -9.55 1.29
C LEU A 33 -15.69 -10.22 0.18
N ALA A 34 -15.36 -9.95 -1.09
CA ALA A 34 -16.01 -10.55 -2.24
C ALA A 34 -15.89 -12.09 -2.25
N LEU A 35 -14.77 -12.62 -1.76
CA LEU A 35 -14.53 -14.06 -1.65
C LEU A 35 -15.04 -14.68 -0.34
N SER A 36 -15.42 -13.87 0.64
CA SER A 36 -15.82 -14.33 1.96
C SER A 36 -17.24 -14.92 1.98
N GLY A 37 -18.11 -14.50 1.06
CA GLY A 37 -19.48 -14.99 0.97
C GLY A 37 -20.21 -14.91 2.32
N THR A 38 -20.80 -16.01 2.75
CA THR A 38 -21.55 -16.13 4.01
C THR A 38 -20.70 -15.98 5.27
N ASN A 39 -19.37 -16.06 5.17
CA ASN A 39 -18.47 -15.89 6.31
C ASN A 39 -18.30 -14.42 6.72
N TYR A 40 -18.79 -13.48 5.92
CA TYR A 40 -18.79 -12.05 6.23
C TYR A 40 -20.05 -11.63 6.97
N ASP A 41 -19.91 -11.32 8.26
CA ASP A 41 -20.97 -10.74 9.10
C ASP A 41 -20.85 -9.21 9.12
N LEU A 42 -21.87 -8.50 8.60
CA LEU A 42 -21.93 -7.04 8.59
C LEU A 42 -22.00 -6.44 10.00
N CYS A 43 -22.58 -7.15 10.97
CA CYS A 43 -22.68 -6.71 12.36
C CYS A 43 -21.35 -6.93 13.12
N ASN A 44 -20.50 -7.86 12.65
CA ASN A 44 -19.21 -8.17 13.26
C ASN A 44 -18.08 -8.29 12.22
N PRO A 45 -17.78 -7.23 11.44
CA PRO A 45 -16.88 -7.32 10.28
C PRO A 45 -15.43 -7.70 10.66
N ARG A 46 -15.02 -7.43 11.91
CA ARG A 46 -13.68 -7.78 12.41
C ARG A 46 -13.51 -9.28 12.70
N LYS A 47 -14.61 -10.04 12.84
CA LYS A 47 -14.56 -11.49 13.07
C LYS A 47 -14.30 -12.30 11.79
N LEU A 48 -14.28 -11.65 10.62
CA LEU A 48 -14.10 -12.31 9.34
C LEU A 48 -12.89 -13.27 9.30
N GLN A 49 -11.74 -12.85 9.82
CA GLN A 49 -10.53 -13.70 9.83
C GLN A 49 -10.73 -14.98 10.64
N ASN A 50 -11.44 -14.89 11.77
CA ASN A 50 -11.75 -16.04 12.61
C ASN A 50 -12.75 -16.96 11.89
N ASN A 51 -13.82 -16.41 11.33
CA ASN A 51 -14.85 -17.17 10.59
C ASN A 51 -14.23 -17.96 9.44
N ILE A 52 -13.38 -17.31 8.64
CA ILE A 52 -12.66 -17.94 7.53
C ILE A 52 -11.68 -19.01 8.04
N SER A 53 -11.01 -18.77 9.18
CA SER A 53 -10.06 -19.71 9.79
C SER A 53 -10.73 -20.95 10.35
N THR A 54 -11.97 -20.86 10.82
CA THR A 54 -12.75 -21.98 11.37
C THR A 54 -13.59 -22.72 10.33
N ASP A 55 -13.75 -22.18 9.12
CA ASP A 55 -14.49 -22.84 8.05
C ASP A 55 -13.63 -23.95 7.41
N ASP A 56 -14.06 -25.19 7.57
CA ASP A 56 -13.44 -26.40 6.99
C ASP A 56 -13.98 -26.72 5.59
N LYS A 57 -15.10 -26.11 5.18
CA LYS A 57 -15.71 -26.31 3.86
C LYS A 57 -15.02 -25.49 2.78
N LEU A 58 -14.32 -24.42 3.18
CA LEU A 58 -13.65 -23.52 2.25
C LEU A 58 -12.35 -24.13 1.74
N ASP A 59 -12.10 -24.02 0.44
CA ASP A 59 -10.85 -24.49 -0.16
C ASP A 59 -9.63 -23.85 0.51
N LYS A 60 -8.58 -24.64 0.75
CA LYS A 60 -7.37 -24.21 1.48
C LYS A 60 -6.67 -23.04 0.78
N ILE A 61 -6.64 -23.03 -0.56
CA ILE A 61 -5.99 -21.96 -1.33
C ILE A 61 -6.83 -20.69 -1.25
N ALA A 62 -8.15 -20.80 -1.45
CA ALA A 62 -9.07 -19.68 -1.29
C ALA A 62 -8.98 -19.05 0.10
N LYS A 63 -9.00 -19.88 1.15
CA LYS A 63 -8.85 -19.48 2.56
C LYS A 63 -7.54 -18.72 2.79
N ALA A 64 -6.41 -19.27 2.33
CA ALA A 64 -5.12 -18.61 2.44
C ALA A 64 -5.05 -17.29 1.68
N ARG A 65 -5.72 -17.17 0.53
CA ARG A 65 -5.78 -15.92 -0.26
C ARG A 65 -6.61 -14.85 0.46
N ILE A 66 -7.76 -15.20 1.05
CA ILE A 66 -8.61 -14.27 1.82
C ILE A 66 -7.83 -13.72 3.02
N LEU A 67 -7.19 -14.60 3.81
CA LEU A 67 -6.40 -14.19 4.97
C LEU A 67 -5.22 -13.30 4.59
N ARG A 68 -4.49 -13.63 3.51
CA ARG A 68 -3.40 -12.77 3.00
C ARG A 68 -3.90 -11.43 2.48
N ALA A 69 -5.05 -11.40 1.82
CA ALA A 69 -5.65 -10.15 1.34
C ALA A 69 -6.06 -9.24 2.51
N LYS A 70 -6.60 -9.83 3.59
CA LYS A 70 -6.90 -9.08 4.81
C LYS A 70 -5.62 -8.53 5.47
N ALA A 71 -4.61 -9.38 5.64
CA ALA A 71 -3.31 -8.97 6.19
C ALA A 71 -2.62 -7.89 5.33
N ALA A 72 -2.71 -7.97 4.00
CA ALA A 72 -2.16 -6.96 3.09
C ALA A 72 -2.82 -5.59 3.27
N SER A 73 -4.14 -5.57 3.47
CA SER A 73 -4.90 -4.35 3.74
C SER A 73 -4.54 -3.76 5.10
N ASP A 74 -4.52 -4.58 6.15
CA ASP A 74 -4.19 -4.12 7.50
C ASP A 74 -2.77 -3.52 7.54
N ASN A 75 -1.79 -4.16 6.89
CA ASN A 75 -0.44 -3.62 6.71
C ASN A 75 -0.39 -2.28 5.93
N ALA A 76 -1.28 -2.11 4.96
CA ALA A 76 -1.39 -0.85 4.23
C ALA A 76 -1.84 0.27 5.15
N PHE A 77 -2.86 0.02 5.97
CA PHE A 77 -3.40 1.01 6.90
C PHE A 77 -2.39 1.39 8.00
N GLU A 78 -1.61 0.45 8.51
CA GLU A 78 -0.55 0.71 9.50
C GLU A 78 0.51 1.70 8.99
N THR A 79 0.83 1.65 7.70
CA THR A 79 1.93 2.41 7.10
C THR A 79 1.46 3.64 6.31
N LEU A 80 0.16 3.74 6.04
CA LEU A 80 -0.45 4.85 5.28
C LEU A 80 -0.24 6.20 5.97
N GLY A 81 -0.42 6.26 7.30
CA GLY A 81 -0.22 7.50 8.05
C GLY A 81 1.21 8.00 7.96
N PHE A 82 2.18 7.10 8.10
CA PHE A 82 3.61 7.42 7.99
C PHE A 82 3.97 7.97 6.60
N TYR A 83 3.47 7.33 5.54
CA TYR A 83 3.65 7.79 4.16
C TYR A 83 2.99 9.14 3.89
N SER A 84 1.72 9.31 4.31
CA SER A 84 0.94 10.53 4.07
C SER A 84 1.63 11.74 4.70
N ALA A 85 2.10 11.59 5.94
CA ALA A 85 2.85 12.64 6.63
C ALA A 85 4.20 12.93 5.94
N ALA A 86 4.88 11.92 5.38
CA ALA A 86 6.12 12.13 4.62
C ALA A 86 5.91 12.97 3.35
N VAL A 87 4.84 12.67 2.60
CA VAL A 87 4.48 13.42 1.38
C VAL A 87 4.14 14.87 1.72
N VAL A 88 3.32 15.10 2.74
CA VAL A 88 2.96 16.46 3.18
C VAL A 88 4.20 17.22 3.66
N ALA A 89 5.05 16.59 4.48
CA ALA A 89 6.28 17.19 4.98
C ALA A 89 7.22 17.61 3.83
N ALA A 90 7.42 16.74 2.82
CA ALA A 90 8.28 17.06 1.68
C ALA A 90 7.72 18.21 0.81
N ASN A 91 6.40 18.27 0.62
CA ASN A 91 5.77 19.39 -0.10
C ASN A 91 5.88 20.70 0.68
N VAL A 92 5.60 20.69 1.99
CA VAL A 92 5.66 21.89 2.85
C VAL A 92 7.09 22.40 3.01
N ALA A 93 8.08 21.50 3.12
CA ALA A 93 9.49 21.86 3.14
C ALA A 93 9.99 22.49 1.84
N GLY A 94 9.23 22.41 0.74
CA GLY A 94 9.63 22.97 -0.54
C GLY A 94 10.65 22.11 -1.30
N VAL A 95 10.67 20.79 -1.06
CA VAL A 95 11.50 19.85 -1.83
C VAL A 95 11.09 19.92 -3.30
N ASP A 96 12.06 19.71 -4.20
CA ASP A 96 11.83 19.65 -5.65
C ASP A 96 10.63 18.74 -6.00
N ALA A 97 9.63 19.32 -6.69
CA ALA A 97 8.36 18.66 -6.97
C ALA A 97 8.54 17.40 -7.82
N HIS A 98 9.49 17.40 -8.77
CA HIS A 98 9.77 16.23 -9.59
C HIS A 98 10.26 15.06 -8.74
N VAL A 99 11.15 15.32 -7.78
CA VAL A 99 11.63 14.29 -6.86
C VAL A 99 10.50 13.75 -5.98
N VAL A 100 9.68 14.62 -5.40
CA VAL A 100 8.56 14.20 -4.53
C VAL A 100 7.53 13.38 -5.33
N ASN A 101 7.23 13.79 -6.55
CA ASN A 101 6.27 13.12 -7.42
C ASN A 101 6.75 11.73 -7.86
N VAL A 102 8.01 11.61 -8.30
CA VAL A 102 8.60 10.32 -8.69
C VAL A 102 8.61 9.34 -7.52
N LEU A 103 9.05 9.79 -6.34
CA LEU A 103 9.05 8.97 -5.13
C LEU A 103 7.62 8.55 -4.75
N SER A 104 6.67 9.48 -4.79
CA SER A 104 5.27 9.21 -4.43
C SER A 104 4.60 8.23 -5.38
N LEU A 105 4.85 8.34 -6.69
CA LEU A 105 4.37 7.35 -7.67
C LEU A 105 5.06 6.00 -7.50
N GLY A 106 6.37 6.00 -7.19
CA GLY A 106 7.12 4.79 -6.86
C GLY A 106 6.52 4.05 -5.66
N TYR A 107 6.08 4.77 -4.62
CA TYR A 107 5.40 4.18 -3.47
C TYR A 107 4.13 3.42 -3.90
N ILE A 108 3.28 4.04 -4.71
CA ILE A 108 2.06 3.42 -5.24
C ILE A 108 2.40 2.18 -6.06
N GLY A 109 3.41 2.25 -6.93
CA GLY A 109 3.90 1.10 -7.69
C GLY A 109 4.36 -0.06 -6.79
N CYS A 110 5.17 0.23 -5.76
CA CYS A 110 5.62 -0.75 -4.79
C CYS A 110 4.46 -1.38 -4.00
N ARG A 111 3.46 -0.59 -3.59
CA ARG A 111 2.27 -1.09 -2.89
C ARG A 111 1.39 -1.96 -3.80
N ALA A 112 1.23 -1.60 -5.07
CA ALA A 112 0.51 -2.43 -6.04
C ALA A 112 1.22 -3.77 -6.24
N LEU A 113 2.54 -3.75 -6.42
CA LEU A 113 3.36 -4.96 -6.56
C LEU A 113 3.30 -5.84 -5.31
N TYR A 114 3.42 -5.25 -4.12
CA TYR A 114 3.27 -5.96 -2.84
C TYR A 114 1.92 -6.68 -2.75
N ASN A 115 0.82 -5.98 -3.06
CA ASN A 115 -0.53 -6.55 -3.01
C ASN A 115 -0.68 -7.73 -3.99
N ILE A 116 -0.20 -7.59 -5.22
CA ILE A 116 -0.26 -8.66 -6.23
C ILE A 116 0.55 -9.88 -5.79
N ILE A 117 1.79 -9.66 -5.34
CA ILE A 117 2.67 -10.76 -4.91
C ILE A 117 2.04 -11.48 -3.73
N TYR A 118 1.63 -10.73 -2.70
CA TYR A 118 1.18 -11.33 -1.45
C TYR A 118 -0.12 -12.10 -1.63
N VAL A 119 -1.10 -11.53 -2.34
CA VAL A 119 -2.43 -12.12 -2.47
C VAL A 119 -2.47 -13.23 -3.52
N ARG A 120 -1.78 -13.09 -4.65
CA ARG A 120 -1.92 -13.99 -5.81
C ARG A 120 -0.70 -14.87 -6.04
N LEU A 121 0.51 -14.31 -6.02
CA LEU A 121 1.71 -15.07 -6.40
C LEU A 121 2.30 -15.92 -5.27
N GLN A 122 2.06 -15.54 -4.01
CA GLN A 122 2.58 -16.25 -2.83
C GLN A 122 1.88 -17.60 -2.57
N ASP A 123 1.03 -18.07 -3.49
CA ASP A 123 0.68 -19.50 -3.54
C ASP A 123 1.94 -20.35 -3.71
N ASN A 124 2.91 -19.85 -4.47
CA ASN A 124 4.27 -20.36 -4.48
C ASN A 124 5.10 -19.62 -3.42
N ARG A 125 5.57 -20.35 -2.40
CA ARG A 125 6.37 -19.80 -1.29
C ARG A 125 7.65 -19.09 -1.74
N SER A 126 8.17 -19.40 -2.92
CA SER A 126 9.37 -18.76 -3.48
C SER A 126 9.23 -17.25 -3.71
N PHE A 127 8.00 -16.72 -3.84
CA PHE A 127 7.76 -15.28 -3.97
C PHE A 127 7.74 -14.50 -2.64
N GLY A 128 7.86 -15.20 -1.50
CA GLY A 128 7.89 -14.58 -0.17
C GLY A 128 8.94 -13.47 0.00
N PRO A 129 10.20 -13.66 -0.44
CA PRO A 129 11.24 -12.62 -0.39
C PRO A 129 10.92 -11.40 -1.26
N LEU A 130 10.34 -11.60 -2.45
CA LEU A 130 9.99 -10.51 -3.36
C LEU A 130 8.93 -9.58 -2.74
N ARG A 131 7.97 -10.15 -2.02
CA ARG A 131 6.99 -9.37 -1.24
C ARG A 131 7.71 -8.49 -0.21
N SER A 132 8.65 -9.04 0.55
CA SER A 132 9.40 -8.28 1.56
C SER A 132 10.23 -7.16 0.93
N LEU A 133 10.85 -7.40 -0.23
CA LEU A 133 11.57 -6.36 -0.97
C LEU A 133 10.65 -5.22 -1.42
N ALA A 134 9.48 -5.54 -1.99
CA ALA A 134 8.49 -4.52 -2.39
C ALA A 134 8.00 -3.69 -1.20
N TRP A 135 7.80 -4.34 -0.04
CA TRP A 135 7.45 -3.65 1.20
C TRP A 135 8.58 -2.73 1.67
N MET A 136 9.81 -3.24 1.77
CA MET A 136 10.97 -2.44 2.19
C MET A 136 11.20 -1.24 1.26
N ALA A 137 11.04 -1.42 -0.05
CA ALA A 137 11.13 -0.32 -1.01
C ALA A 137 10.06 0.75 -0.73
N SER A 138 8.81 0.36 -0.49
CA SER A 138 7.73 1.31 -0.17
C SER A 138 8.02 2.11 1.11
N ILE A 139 8.55 1.45 2.15
CA ILE A 139 8.92 2.11 3.40
C ILE A 139 10.15 3.00 3.22
N GLY A 140 11.16 2.53 2.49
CA GLY A 140 12.36 3.29 2.15
C GLY A 140 12.05 4.58 1.39
N ILE A 141 11.03 4.57 0.53
CA ILE A 141 10.53 5.77 -0.14
C ILE A 141 9.97 6.79 0.87
N SER A 142 9.16 6.34 1.84
CA SER A 142 8.66 7.22 2.90
C SER A 142 9.79 7.83 3.73
N PHE A 143 10.81 7.03 4.07
CA PHE A 143 12.03 7.54 4.73
C PHE A 143 12.77 8.57 3.86
N ALA A 144 12.94 8.29 2.57
CA ALA A 144 13.62 9.19 1.65
C ALA A 144 12.90 10.54 1.53
N LEU A 145 11.56 10.54 1.54
CA LEU A 145 10.76 11.77 1.57
C LEU A 145 11.01 12.58 2.85
N TYR A 146 11.02 11.94 4.03
CA TYR A 146 11.35 12.62 5.28
C TYR A 146 12.77 13.18 5.29
N PHE A 147 13.77 12.40 4.86
CA PHE A 147 15.16 12.87 4.82
C PHE A 147 15.33 14.04 3.86
N LYS A 148 14.65 14.02 2.70
CA LYS A 148 14.66 15.14 1.77
C LYS A 148 13.98 16.38 2.35
N ALA A 149 12.85 16.21 3.04
CA ALA A 149 12.17 17.30 3.74
C ALA A 149 13.08 17.93 4.80
N ALA A 150 13.72 17.10 5.64
CA ALA A 150 14.63 17.56 6.67
C ALA A 150 15.85 18.29 6.09
N ALA A 151 16.46 17.75 5.03
CA ALA A 151 17.59 18.38 4.36
C ALA A 151 17.23 19.74 3.76
N GLN A 152 16.05 19.87 3.15
CA GLN A 152 15.58 21.12 2.56
C GLN A 152 15.30 22.19 3.62
N LEU A 153 14.71 21.80 4.75
CA LEU A 153 14.47 22.72 5.88
C LEU A 153 15.78 23.20 6.52
N ALA A 154 16.80 22.34 6.58
CA ALA A 154 18.10 22.71 7.13
C ALA A 154 18.93 23.63 6.20
N SER A 155 18.62 23.65 4.90
CA SER A 155 19.30 24.52 3.92
C SER A 155 18.54 25.82 3.61
N SER A 156 17.41 26.06 4.26
CA SER A 156 16.58 27.27 4.11
C SER A 156 16.89 28.28 5.21
#